data_AF-A0A0S4UFW8-F1
#
_entry.id   AF-A0A0S4UFW8-F1
#
_cell.length_a   1.000
_cell.length_b   1.000
_cell.length_c   1.000
_cell.angle_alpha   90.00
_cell.angle_beta   90.00
_cell.angle_gamma   90.00
#
_symmetry.space_group_name_H-M   'P 1'
#
loop_
_entity.id
_entity.type
_entity.pdbx_description
1 polymer ?
#
loop_
_entity_poly.entity_id
_entity_poly.type
_entity_poly.pdbx_seq_one_letter_code
_entity_poly.pdbx_strand_id
1 'polypeptide(L)'
;MKELRMLSGVHGIGLIRLDTNPSESEILIPARERPEIDWESANRLAAENKDFLDYLKLVKQLYQTGEARASDWDVPKAPLDF
;
A
#
# COMPACT_ATOMS: atom_id res chain seq x y z
N MET A 1 4.44 15.27 17.17
CA MET A 1 3.32 14.31 17.43
C MET A 1 1.92 14.91 17.33
N LYS A 2 1.67 16.16 17.75
CA LYS A 2 0.32 16.76 17.72
C LYS A 2 -0.24 16.94 16.30
N GLU A 3 0.58 17.42 15.37
CA GLU A 3 0.18 17.67 13.97
C GLU A 3 -0.12 16.38 13.20
N LEU A 4 0.72 15.34 13.36
CA LEU A 4 0.50 14.03 12.73
C LEU A 4 -0.79 13.35 13.23
N ARG A 5 -1.09 13.48 14.52
CA ARG A 5 -2.37 12.99 15.08
C ARG A 5 -3.56 13.79 14.58
N MET A 6 -3.40 15.10 14.35
CA MET A 6 -4.43 15.94 13.75
C MET A 6 -4.69 15.56 12.28
N LEU A 7 -3.63 15.34 11.50
CA LEU A 7 -3.73 14.89 10.10
C LEU A 7 -4.45 13.52 10.01
N SER A 8 -4.11 12.60 10.91
CA SER A 8 -4.79 11.31 11.01
C SER A 8 -6.25 11.46 11.41
N GLY A 9 -6.58 12.28 12.40
CA GLY A 9 -7.95 12.48 12.86
C GLY A 9 -8.87 13.12 11.80
N VAL A 10 -8.34 14.06 11.00
CA VAL A 10 -9.11 14.78 9.97
C VAL A 10 -9.19 13.99 8.66
N HIS A 11 -8.08 13.39 8.21
CA HIS A 11 -7.98 12.78 6.89
C HIS A 11 -7.95 11.24 6.90
N GLY A 12 -7.83 10.62 8.07
CA GLY A 12 -7.74 9.16 8.21
C GLY A 12 -6.42 8.58 7.72
N ILE A 13 -5.38 9.41 7.59
CA ILE A 13 -4.06 8.99 7.12
C ILE A 13 -3.31 8.29 8.26
N GLY A 14 -2.77 7.09 7.98
CA GLY A 14 -1.93 6.34 8.90
C GLY A 14 -0.47 6.77 8.85
N LEU A 15 0.31 6.36 9.85
CA LEU A 15 1.74 6.58 9.93
C LEU A 15 2.44 5.26 10.22
N ILE A 16 3.40 4.91 9.37
CA ILE A 16 4.25 3.72 9.53
C ILE A 16 5.69 4.19 9.68
N ARG A 17 6.40 3.67 10.68
CA ARG A 17 7.86 3.79 10.79
C ARG A 17 8.46 2.54 10.17
N LEU A 18 9.20 2.73 9.09
CA LEU A 18 9.94 1.66 8.44
C LEU A 18 11.28 1.45 9.16
N ASP A 19 11.63 0.20 9.36
CA ASP A 19 12.95 -0.24 9.79
C ASP A 19 13.64 -1.00 8.65
N THR A 20 14.97 -1.00 8.68
CA THR A 20 15.79 -1.85 7.82
C THR A 20 15.50 -3.35 7.97
N ASN A 21 15.08 -3.80 9.15
CA ASN A 21 14.48 -5.10 9.35
C ASN A 21 12.96 -4.98 9.21
N PRO A 22 12.33 -5.48 8.12
CA PRO A 22 10.90 -5.29 7.89
C PRO A 22 10.00 -5.77 9.04
N SER A 23 10.44 -6.80 9.78
CA SER A 23 9.70 -7.33 10.93
C SER A 23 9.67 -6.41 12.16
N GLU A 24 10.57 -5.43 12.22
CA GLU A 24 10.67 -4.42 13.28
C GLU A 24 10.00 -3.09 12.90
N SER A 25 9.43 -3.00 11.70
CA SER A 25 8.63 -1.84 11.28
C SER A 25 7.34 -1.76 12.10
N GLU A 26 6.91 -0.55 12.45
CA GLU A 26 5.75 -0.35 13.32
C GLU A 26 4.71 0.60 12.72
N ILE A 27 3.44 0.26 12.93
CA ILE A 27 2.32 1.15 12.65
C ILE A 27 2.16 2.09 13.86
N LEU A 28 2.63 3.32 13.72
CA LEU A 28 2.53 4.35 14.76
C LEU A 28 1.12 4.91 14.91
N ILE A 29 0.41 5.07 13.79
CA ILE A 29 -0.97 5.53 13.74
C ILE A 29 -1.70 4.70 12.68
N PRO A 30 -2.76 3.95 13.03
CA PRO A 30 -3.51 3.20 12.03
C PRO A 30 -4.22 4.16 11.08
N ALA A 31 -4.20 3.85 9.78
CA ALA A 31 -5.05 4.53 8.82
C ALA A 31 -6.52 4.17 9.09
N ARG A 32 -7.43 5.11 8.82
CA ARG A 32 -8.86 4.80 8.86
C ARG A 32 -9.24 4.15 7.55
N GLU A 33 -9.67 2.89 7.61
CA GLU A 33 -10.26 2.24 6.44
C GLU A 33 -11.51 2.99 6.00
N ARG A 34 -11.65 3.16 4.68
CA ARG A 34 -12.82 3.75 4.06
C ARG A 34 -13.51 2.65 3.24
N PRO A 35 -14.85 2.52 3.35
CA PRO A 35 -15.60 1.52 2.57
C PRO A 35 -15.58 1.84 1.07
N GLU A 36 -15.34 3.11 0.73
CA GLU A 36 -15.33 3.61 -0.64
C GLU A 36 -13.96 4.19 -0.99
N ILE A 37 -13.54 3.95 -2.22
CA ILE A 37 -12.32 4.51 -2.79
C ILE A 37 -12.60 5.96 -3.19
N ASP A 38 -11.71 6.88 -2.80
CA ASP A 38 -11.68 8.23 -3.36
C ASP A 38 -11.13 8.16 -4.79
N TRP A 39 -12.04 7.96 -5.75
CA TRP A 39 -11.71 7.85 -7.17
C TRP A 39 -11.11 9.12 -7.75
N GLU A 40 -11.44 10.30 -7.21
CA GLU A 40 -10.88 11.56 -7.69
C GLU A 40 -9.39 11.64 -7.38
N SER A 41 -9.01 11.35 -6.12
CA SER A 41 -7.61 11.29 -5.72
C SER A 41 -6.86 10.17 -6.43
N ALA A 42 -7.47 8.99 -6.59
CA ALA A 42 -6.85 7.87 -7.30
C ALA A 42 -6.56 8.20 -8.78
N ASN A 43 -7.52 8.83 -9.48
CA ASN A 43 -7.34 9.25 -10.87
C ASN A 43 -6.25 10.30 -11.02
N ARG A 44 -6.19 11.29 -10.12
CA ARG A 44 -5.12 12.29 -10.11
C ARG A 44 -3.76 11.64 -9.93
N LEU A 45 -3.63 10.74 -8.94
CA LEU A 45 -2.38 10.05 -8.66
C LEU A 45 -1.94 9.15 -9.82
N ALA A 46 -2.88 8.50 -10.51
CA ALA A 46 -2.58 7.66 -11.68
C ALA A 46 -2.11 8.48 -12.88
N ALA A 47 -2.58 9.73 -13.02
CA ALA A 47 -2.10 10.64 -14.06
C ALA A 47 -0.69 11.20 -13.76
N GLU A 48 -0.39 11.43 -12.48
CA GLU A 48 0.86 12.06 -12.04
C GLU A 48 1.99 11.06 -11.79
N ASN A 49 1.67 9.83 -11.39
CA ASN A 49 2.63 8.80 -11.02
C ASN A 49 2.43 7.51 -11.82
N LYS A 50 3.39 7.21 -12.70
CA LYS A 50 3.38 6.02 -13.55
C LYS A 50 3.43 4.73 -12.73
N ASP A 51 4.18 4.69 -11.64
CA ASP A 51 4.29 3.51 -10.78
C ASP A 51 2.95 3.18 -10.13
N PHE A 52 2.20 4.21 -9.71
CA PHE A 52 0.85 4.02 -9.18
C PHE A 52 -0.13 3.51 -10.25
N LEU A 53 -0.04 4.03 -11.49
CA LEU A 53 -0.84 3.51 -12.59
C LEU A 53 -0.52 2.04 -12.91
N ASP A 54 0.76 1.66 -12.87
CA ASP A 54 1.19 0.28 -13.10
C ASP A 54 0.72 -0.63 -11.95
N TYR A 55 0.76 -0.17 -10.70
CA TYR A 55 0.13 -0.86 -9.57
C TYR A 55 -1.37 -1.11 -9.80
N LEU A 56 -2.15 -0.11 -10.25
CA LEU A 56 -3.58 -0.30 -10.53
C LEU A 56 -3.84 -1.37 -11.60
N LYS A 57 -2.97 -1.48 -12.61
CA LYS A 57 -3.05 -2.54 -13.63
C LYS A 57 -2.81 -3.91 -13.01
N LEU A 58 -1.86 -4.03 -12.08
CA LEU A 58 -1.60 -5.27 -11.36
C LEU A 58 -2.80 -5.69 -10.52
N VAL A 59 -3.40 -4.75 -9.77
CA VAL A 59 -4.63 -5.01 -9.01
C VAL A 59 -5.75 -5.50 -9.94
N LYS A 60 -5.95 -4.83 -11.07
CA LYS A 60 -6.95 -5.25 -12.07
C LYS A 60 -6.69 -6.67 -12.57
N GLN A 61 -5.43 -6.99 -12.90
CA GLN A 61 -5.07 -8.33 -13.36
C GLN A 61 -5.37 -9.38 -12.28
N LEU A 62 -4.95 -9.13 -11.03
CA LEU A 62 -5.22 -10.02 -9.90
C LEU A 62 -6.72 -10.31 -9.74
N TYR A 63 -7.56 -9.29 -9.83
CA TYR A 63 -9.02 -9.48 -9.74
C TYR A 63 -9.60 -10.28 -10.91
N GLN A 64 -8.99 -10.17 -12.10
CA GLN A 64 -9.48 -10.84 -13.31
C GLN A 64 -8.99 -12.29 -13.41
N THR A 65 -7.77 -12.59 -12.97
CA THR A 65 -7.14 -13.89 -13.13
C THR A 65 -7.09 -14.70 -11.84
N GLY A 66 -7.23 -14.05 -10.68
CA GLY A 66 -7.01 -14.66 -9.36
C GLY A 66 -5.53 -14.93 -9.05
N GLU A 67 -4.62 -14.60 -9.96
CA GLU A 67 -3.19 -14.89 -9.83
C GLU A 67 -2.40 -13.61 -9.54
N ALA A 68 -1.75 -13.56 -8.39
CA ALA A 68 -0.75 -12.54 -8.12
C ALA A 68 0.50 -12.85 -8.94
N ARG A 69 1.09 -11.84 -9.58
CA ARG A 69 2.37 -12.00 -10.28
C ARG A 69 3.45 -12.30 -9.25
N ALA A 70 4.00 -13.53 -9.28
CA ALA A 70 5.06 -13.96 -8.39
C ALA A 70 6.36 -13.12 -8.52
N SER A 71 6.52 -12.35 -9.61
CA SER A 71 7.63 -11.42 -9.80
C SER A 71 7.56 -10.16 -8.94
N ASP A 72 6.36 -9.79 -8.47
CA ASP A 72 6.11 -8.50 -7.83
C ASP A 72 6.15 -8.61 -6.29
N TRP A 73 6.17 -9.83 -5.80
CA TRP A 73 6.40 -10.17 -4.41
C TRP A 73 7.80 -10.77 -4.33
N ASP A 74 8.58 -10.45 -3.29
CA ASP A 74 9.84 -11.13 -3.01
C ASP A 74 9.57 -12.59 -2.59
N VAL A 75 9.04 -13.39 -3.52
CA VAL A 75 8.93 -14.83 -3.39
C VAL A 75 10.36 -15.35 -3.49
N PRO A 76 10.90 -15.98 -2.43
CA PRO A 76 12.26 -16.50 -2.47
C PRO A 76 12.40 -17.44 -3.67
N LYS A 77 13.41 -17.18 -4.52
CA LYS A 77 13.71 -18.04 -5.68
C LYS A 77 14.31 -19.40 -5.26
N ALA A 78 14.71 -19.52 -4.00
CA ALA A 78 15.16 -20.75 -3.38
C ALA A 78 14.01 -21.37 -2.55
N PRO A 79 13.94 -22.70 -2.42
CA PRO A 79 13.01 -23.33 -1.49
C PRO A 79 13.22 -22.76 -0.09
N LEU A 80 12.13 -22.44 0.61
CA LEU A 80 12.17 -22.12 2.02
C LEU A 80 12.69 -23.36 2.77
N ASP A 81 13.91 -23.25 3.27
CA ASP A 81 14.54 -24.15 4.20
C ASP A 81 13.88 -24.00 5.58
N PHE A 82 12.81 -24.78 5.77
CA PHE A 82 12.20 -25.03 7.08
C PHE A 82 12.91 -26.15 7.83
#